data_AF-A0A1I6ZWJ9-F1
#
_entry.id   AF-A0A1I6ZWJ9-F1
#
_cell.length_a   1.000
_cell.length_b   1.000
_cell.length_c   1.000
_cell.angle_alpha   90.00
_cell.angle_beta   90.00
_cell.angle_gamma   90.00
#
_symmetry.space_group_name_H-M   'P 1'
#
loop_
_entity.id
_entity.type
_entity.pdbx_description
1 polymer ?
#
loop_
_entity_poly.entity_id
_entity_poly.type
_entity_poly.pdbx_seq_one_letter_code
_entity_poly.pdbx_strand_id
1 'polypeptide(L)'
;MDRPIGVTILAALAVLLAVLNAIATLRFLGFLPFVGPLDIRIFNLWYALLYGLMTYIWAWAAKMLWELNPQGWMFMAVIAIFNLCLDFVILVTGGSWFDVNSSVIINALIIIYMMLPGVREAFRTTRG
;
A
#
# COMPACT_ATOMS: atom_id res chain seq x y z
N MET A 1 1.02 -3.15 26.96
CA MET A 1 0.60 -3.45 25.57
C MET A 1 1.87 -3.58 24.75
N ASP A 2 2.54 -4.73 24.82
CA ASP A 2 3.75 -4.98 24.04
C ASP A 2 3.37 -5.32 22.60
N ARG A 3 3.22 -4.27 21.79
CA ARG A 3 3.05 -4.42 20.34
C ARG A 3 4.46 -4.65 19.77
N PRO A 4 4.74 -5.78 19.13
CA PRO A 4 6.04 -6.01 18.52
C PRO A 4 6.33 -4.89 17.51
N ILE A 5 7.51 -4.29 17.62
CA ILE A 5 7.93 -3.11 16.86
C ILE A 5 7.74 -3.32 15.35
N GLY A 6 7.93 -4.55 14.86
CA GLY A 6 7.71 -4.92 13.46
C GLY A 6 6.29 -4.70 12.95
N VAL A 7 5.25 -4.95 13.77
CA VAL A 7 3.84 -4.71 13.37
C VAL A 7 3.55 -3.21 13.29
N THR A 8 4.16 -2.42 14.17
CA THR A 8 3.98 -0.96 14.18
C THR A 8 4.64 -0.32 12.95
N ILE A 9 5.84 -0.81 12.55
CA ILE A 9 6.50 -0.38 11.31
C ILE A 9 5.66 -0.75 10.09
N LEU A 10 5.15 -1.98 10.01
CA LEU A 10 4.26 -2.40 8.91
C LEU A 10 2.98 -1.57 8.85
N ALA A 11 2.38 -1.27 10.00
CA ALA A 11 1.20 -0.40 10.06
C ALA A 11 1.52 1.02 9.56
N ALA A 12 2.67 1.57 9.95
CA ALA A 12 3.12 2.87 9.47
C ALA A 12 3.36 2.87 7.95
N LEU A 13 3.97 1.83 7.39
CA LEU A 13 4.18 1.67 5.95
C LEU A 13 2.85 1.55 5.19
N ALA A 14 1.90 0.77 5.72
CA ALA A 14 0.57 0.65 5.13
C ALA A 14 -0.21 1.98 5.14
N VAL A 15 -0.12 2.74 6.24
CA VAL A 15 -0.70 4.09 6.32
C VAL A 15 -0.03 5.02 5.30
N LEU A 16 1.30 4.95 5.16
CA LEU A 16 2.03 5.77 4.20
C LEU A 16 1.60 5.45 2.76
N LEU A 17 1.40 4.18 2.41
CA LEU A 17 0.83 3.79 1.11
C LEU A 17 -0.61 4.26 0.91
N ALA A 18 -1.44 4.21 1.96
CA ALA A 18 -2.79 4.75 1.88
C ALA A 18 -2.75 6.24 1.56
N VAL A 19 -1.88 7.01 2.21
CA VAL A 19 -1.71 8.45 1.97
C VAL A 19 -1.22 8.72 0.55
N LEU A 20 -0.23 7.97 0.06
CA LEU A 20 0.28 8.14 -1.32
C LEU A 20 -0.81 7.86 -2.36
N ASN A 21 -1.58 6.79 -2.18
CA ASN A 21 -2.70 6.47 -3.07
C ASN A 21 -3.83 7.51 -2.95
N ALA A 22 -4.06 8.09 -1.77
CA ALA A 22 -5.05 9.15 -1.58
C ALA A 22 -4.66 10.41 -2.34
N ILE A 23 -3.37 10.76 -2.30
CA ILE A 23 -2.80 11.88 -3.06
C ILE A 23 -2.95 11.61 -4.56
N ALA A 24 -2.63 10.40 -5.03
CA ALA A 24 -2.84 10.02 -6.44
C ALA A 24 -4.32 10.13 -6.85
N THR A 25 -5.23 9.67 -6.00
CA THR A 25 -6.69 9.80 -6.20
C THR A 25 -7.10 11.25 -6.37
N LEU A 26 -6.68 12.13 -5.46
CA LEU A 26 -6.98 13.56 -5.50
C LEU A 26 -6.35 14.26 -6.71
N ARG A 27 -5.19 13.79 -7.19
CA ARG A 27 -4.57 14.26 -8.43
C ARG A 27 -5.44 13.90 -9.64
N PHE A 28 -5.88 12.65 -9.79
CA PHE A 28 -6.75 12.23 -10.90
C PHE A 28 -8.15 12.86 -10.88
N LEU A 29 -8.66 13.21 -9.70
CA LEU A 29 -9.89 13.99 -9.53
C LEU A 29 -9.72 15.48 -9.86
N GLY A 30 -8.49 15.96 -10.05
CA GLY A 30 -8.19 17.36 -10.35
C GLY A 30 -8.15 18.28 -9.13
N PHE A 31 -8.26 17.76 -7.90
CA PHE A 31 -8.18 18.55 -6.67
C PHE A 31 -6.75 18.97 -6.29
N LEU A 32 -5.72 18.21 -6.71
CA LEU A 32 -4.30 18.48 -6.38
C LEU A 32 -3.38 18.46 -7.63
N PRO A 33 -3.48 19.43 -8.55
CA PRO A 33 -2.68 19.44 -9.79
C PRO A 33 -1.22 19.88 -9.63
N PHE A 34 -0.78 20.32 -8.43
CA PHE A 34 0.49 21.02 -8.23
C PHE A 34 1.66 20.14 -7.73
N VAL A 35 1.44 18.85 -7.48
CA VAL A 35 2.46 17.97 -6.88
C VAL A 35 2.93 16.93 -7.91
N GLY A 36 4.05 17.22 -8.59
CA GLY A 36 4.76 16.30 -9.50
C GLY A 36 4.52 16.56 -11.00
N PRO A 37 5.38 16.03 -11.88
CA PRO A 37 5.25 16.14 -13.33
C PRO A 37 4.17 15.17 -13.82
N LEU A 38 2.91 15.52 -13.59
CA LEU A 38 1.79 14.90 -14.29
C LEU A 38 1.33 15.87 -15.36
N ASP A 39 1.31 15.40 -16.60
CA ASP A 39 0.81 16.16 -17.74
C ASP A 39 -0.58 16.71 -17.38
N ILE A 40 -0.67 18.04 -17.40
CA ILE A 40 -1.49 18.92 -16.54
C ILE A 40 -3.02 18.76 -16.62
N ARG A 41 -3.59 17.69 -17.19
CA ARG A 41 -5.02 17.66 -17.53
C ARG A 41 -5.69 16.30 -17.73
N ILE A 42 -5.11 15.17 -17.33
CA ILE A 42 -5.81 13.89 -17.47
C ILE A 42 -6.70 13.66 -16.25
N PHE A 43 -7.77 14.47 -16.10
CA PHE A 43 -8.88 14.09 -15.22
C PHE A 43 -9.39 12.73 -15.71
N ASN A 44 -9.24 11.71 -14.88
CA ASN A 44 -9.63 10.37 -15.22
C ASN A 44 -10.31 9.72 -14.03
N LEU A 45 -11.64 9.78 -14.05
CA LEU A 45 -12.51 9.21 -13.03
C LEU A 45 -12.20 7.73 -12.78
N TRP A 46 -11.80 7.01 -13.83
CA TRP A 46 -11.54 5.58 -13.70
C TRP A 46 -10.26 5.29 -12.91
N TYR A 47 -9.17 6.00 -13.23
CA TYR A 47 -7.95 5.91 -12.42
C TYR A 47 -8.17 6.47 -11.00
N ALA A 48 -8.93 7.55 -10.85
CA ALA A 48 -9.28 8.06 -9.53
C ALA A 48 -10.02 7.02 -8.68
N LEU A 49 -10.98 6.28 -9.24
CA LEU A 49 -11.69 5.22 -8.53
C LEU A 49 -10.76 4.06 -8.16
N LEU A 50 -9.87 3.64 -9.06
CA LEU A 50 -8.91 2.56 -8.79
C LEU A 50 -7.92 2.94 -7.68
N TYR A 51 -7.32 4.13 -7.74
CA TYR A 51 -6.43 4.63 -6.69
C TYR A 51 -7.18 4.91 -5.38
N GLY A 52 -8.44 5.35 -5.45
CA GLY A 52 -9.29 5.58 -4.30
C GLY A 52 -9.65 4.26 -3.60
N LEU A 53 -9.92 3.22 -4.38
CA LEU A 53 -10.11 1.87 -3.86
C LEU A 53 -8.82 1.35 -3.22
N MET A 54 -7.66 1.54 -3.85
CA MET A 54 -6.37 1.17 -3.26
C MET A 54 -6.08 1.90 -1.95
N THR A 55 -6.41 3.19 -1.88
CA THR A 55 -6.33 3.98 -0.64
C THR A 55 -7.12 3.33 0.48
N TYR A 56 -8.38 2.96 0.20
CA TYR A 56 -9.25 2.32 1.17
C TYR A 56 -8.71 0.95 1.59
N ILE A 57 -8.23 0.15 0.64
CA ILE A 57 -7.65 -1.17 0.89
C ILE A 57 -6.42 -1.06 1.81
N TRP A 58 -5.52 -0.11 1.57
CA TRP A 58 -4.34 0.13 2.42
C TRP A 58 -4.70 0.66 3.80
N ALA A 59 -5.68 1.57 3.90
CA ALA A 59 -6.20 2.05 5.18
C ALA A 59 -6.83 0.89 5.99
N TRP A 60 -7.54 -0.01 5.31
CA TRP A 60 -8.11 -1.20 5.91
C TRP A 60 -7.02 -2.18 6.37
N ALA A 61 -5.99 -2.40 5.55
CA ALA A 61 -4.84 -3.23 5.92
C ALA A 61 -4.14 -2.66 7.17
N ALA A 62 -3.92 -1.35 7.23
CA ALA A 62 -3.38 -0.67 8.41
C ALA A 62 -4.27 -0.88 9.65
N LYS A 63 -5.59 -0.79 9.51
CA LYS A 63 -6.54 -1.07 10.60
C LYS A 63 -6.43 -2.53 11.07
N MET A 64 -6.38 -3.50 10.16
CA MET A 64 -6.22 -4.92 10.51
C MET A 64 -4.91 -5.21 11.26
N LEU A 65 -3.82 -4.54 10.87
CA LEU A 65 -2.55 -4.61 11.59
C LEU A 65 -2.66 -3.99 12.98
N TRP A 66 -3.35 -2.85 13.10
CA TRP A 66 -3.56 -2.16 14.37
C TRP A 66 -4.39 -2.99 15.36
N GLU A 67 -5.35 -3.75 14.85
CA GLU A 67 -6.19 -4.68 15.62
C GLU A 67 -5.51 -6.03 15.91
N LEU A 68 -4.25 -6.23 15.46
CA LEU A 68 -3.50 -7.49 15.60
C LEU A 68 -4.30 -8.71 15.08
N ASN A 69 -5.12 -8.50 14.05
CA ASN A 69 -6.01 -9.54 13.54
C ASN A 69 -5.18 -10.67 12.90
N PRO A 70 -5.36 -11.95 13.28
CA PRO A 70 -4.61 -13.08 12.72
C PRO A 70 -4.66 -13.17 11.18
N GLN A 71 -5.72 -12.65 10.54
CA GLN A 71 -5.85 -12.61 9.08
C GLN A 71 -5.12 -11.42 8.41
N GLY A 72 -4.73 -10.40 9.17
CA GLY A 72 -4.07 -9.20 8.64
C GLY A 72 -2.75 -9.50 7.93
N TRP A 73 -2.01 -10.51 8.39
CA TRP A 73 -0.77 -10.96 7.75
C TRP A 73 -0.99 -11.52 6.34
N MET A 74 -1.95 -12.44 6.15
CA MET A 74 -2.27 -12.96 4.81
C MET A 74 -2.86 -11.88 3.91
N PHE A 75 -3.72 -11.00 4.44
CA PHE A 75 -4.32 -9.91 3.67
C PHE A 75 -3.26 -8.94 3.12
N MET A 76 -2.30 -8.54 3.96
CA MET A 76 -1.14 -7.74 3.55
C MET A 76 -0.31 -8.41 2.46
N ALA A 77 -0.04 -9.71 2.59
CA ALA A 77 0.68 -10.49 1.58
C ALA A 77 0.01 -10.39 0.21
N VAL A 78 -1.29 -10.66 0.19
CA VAL A 78 -2.09 -10.72 -1.03
C VAL A 78 -2.14 -9.35 -1.68
N ILE A 79 -2.36 -8.29 -0.92
CA ILE A 79 -2.43 -6.92 -1.45
C ILE A 79 -1.07 -6.43 -1.94
N ALA A 80 0.02 -6.73 -1.22
CA ALA A 80 1.35 -6.31 -1.64
C ALA A 80 1.77 -7.01 -2.94
N ILE A 81 1.49 -8.32 -3.07
CA ILE A 81 1.71 -9.07 -4.32
C ILE A 81 0.82 -8.52 -5.43
N PHE A 82 -0.45 -8.27 -5.16
CA PHE A 82 -1.38 -7.72 -6.15
C PHE A 82 -0.92 -6.34 -6.65
N ASN A 83 -0.46 -5.44 -5.76
CA ASN A 83 0.10 -4.15 -6.15
C ASN A 83 1.38 -4.33 -6.98
N LEU A 84 2.28 -5.23 -6.61
CA LEU A 84 3.47 -5.51 -7.44
C LEU A 84 3.10 -6.03 -8.83
N CYS A 85 2.05 -6.84 -8.96
CA CYS A 85 1.54 -7.26 -10.27
C CYS A 85 0.99 -6.08 -11.07
N LEU A 86 0.26 -5.16 -10.44
CA LEU A 86 -0.23 -3.94 -11.10
C LEU A 86 0.94 -3.03 -11.53
N ASP A 87 1.91 -2.81 -10.65
CA ASP A 87 3.11 -2.02 -10.94
C ASP A 87 3.88 -2.62 -12.12
N PHE A 88 3.98 -3.96 -12.18
CA PHE A 88 4.58 -4.66 -13.30
C PHE A 88 3.80 -4.47 -14.61
N VAL A 89 2.46 -4.55 -14.57
CA VAL A 89 1.60 -4.28 -15.74
C VAL A 89 1.77 -2.84 -16.22
N ILE A 90 1.84 -1.86 -15.31
CA ILE A 90 2.06 -0.45 -15.65
C ILE A 90 3.42 -0.28 -16.34
N LEU A 91 4.47 -0.92 -15.82
CA LEU A 91 5.79 -0.88 -16.43
C LEU A 91 5.80 -1.47 -17.85
N VAL A 92 5.12 -2.60 -18.07
CA VAL A 92 5.05 -3.29 -19.36
C VAL A 92 4.17 -2.54 -20.37
N THR A 93 3.14 -1.82 -19.90
CA THR A 93 2.21 -1.05 -20.75
C THR A 93 2.73 0.35 -21.10
N GLY A 94 3.96 0.69 -20.72
CA GLY A 94 4.64 1.94 -21.09
C GLY A 94 4.56 3.05 -20.03
N GLY A 95 4.16 2.73 -18.80
CA GLY A 95 4.21 3.66 -17.67
C GLY A 95 5.65 4.01 -17.26
N SER A 96 5.84 5.19 -16.70
CA SER A 96 7.17 5.64 -16.27
C SER A 96 7.61 4.93 -15.00
N TRP A 97 8.90 4.56 -14.92
CA TRP A 97 9.51 4.05 -13.68
C TRP A 97 9.33 5.03 -12.50
N PHE A 98 9.26 6.33 -12.78
CA PHE A 98 9.02 7.35 -11.76
C PHE A 98 7.62 7.28 -11.13
N ASP A 99 6.64 6.73 -11.84
CA ASP A 99 5.26 6.64 -11.34
C ASP A 99 5.07 5.45 -10.38
N VAL A 100 5.81 4.36 -10.62
CA VAL A 100 5.66 3.09 -9.86
C VAL A 100 6.78 2.82 -8.86
N ASN A 101 7.92 3.52 -8.95
CA ASN A 101 9.08 3.40 -8.06
C ASN A 101 8.69 3.27 -6.58
N SER A 102 7.90 4.23 -6.07
CA SER A 102 7.58 4.29 -4.65
C SER A 102 6.69 3.13 -4.23
N SER A 103 5.74 2.75 -5.10
CA SER A 103 4.87 1.60 -4.87
C SER A 103 5.68 0.30 -4.84
N VAL A 104 6.55 0.08 -5.82
CA VAL A 104 7.38 -1.14 -5.91
C VAL A 104 8.29 -1.28 -4.69
N ILE A 105 9.02 -0.22 -4.31
CA ILE A 105 9.94 -0.25 -3.17
C ILE A 105 9.18 -0.52 -1.86
N ILE A 106 8.07 0.18 -1.63
CA ILE A 106 7.34 0.02 -0.37
C ILE A 106 6.65 -1.36 -0.32
N ASN A 107 6.08 -1.86 -1.41
CA ASN A 107 5.50 -3.21 -1.46
C ASN A 107 6.56 -4.29 -1.26
N ALA A 108 7.73 -4.15 -1.87
CA ALA A 108 8.86 -5.07 -1.65
C ALA A 108 9.31 -5.06 -0.18
N LEU A 109 9.42 -3.89 0.44
CA LEU A 109 9.71 -3.77 1.87
C LEU A 109 8.64 -4.43 2.72
N ILE A 110 7.36 -4.25 2.41
CA ILE A 110 6.26 -4.89 3.13
C ILE A 110 6.38 -6.41 3.08
N ILE A 111 6.66 -7.00 1.92
CA ILE A 111 6.84 -8.46 1.79
C ILE A 111 8.06 -8.93 2.58
N ILE A 112 9.20 -8.24 2.47
CA ILE A 112 10.42 -8.57 3.21
C ILE A 112 10.16 -8.52 4.72
N TYR A 113 9.53 -7.46 5.20
CA TYR A 113 9.21 -7.31 6.62
C TYR A 113 8.17 -8.34 7.08
N MET A 114 7.23 -8.71 6.24
CA MET A 114 6.23 -9.74 6.52
C MET A 114 6.86 -11.14 6.63
N MET A 115 7.95 -11.42 5.90
CA MET A 115 8.71 -12.66 5.99
C MET A 115 9.60 -12.75 7.25
N LEU A 116 9.81 -11.66 7.98
CA LEU A 116 10.58 -11.70 9.23
C LEU A 116 9.85 -12.52 10.30
N PRO A 117 10.56 -13.41 11.02
CA PRO A 117 9.97 -14.31 12.02
C PRO A 117 9.25 -13.53 13.12
N GLY A 118 9.72 -12.34 13.49
CA GLY A 118 9.07 -11.49 14.51
C GLY A 118 7.65 -11.01 14.15
N VAL A 119 7.31 -10.88 12.87
CA VAL A 119 5.92 -10.56 12.44
C VAL A 119 5.07 -11.83 12.43
N ARG A 120 5.63 -12.94 11.94
CA ARG A 120 4.96 -14.24 11.92
C ARG A 120 4.65 -14.74 13.33
N GLU A 121 5.57 -14.55 14.27
CA GLU A 121 5.40 -14.91 15.68
C GLU A 121 4.37 -14.02 16.37
N ALA A 122 4.36 -12.72 16.11
CA ALA A 122 3.37 -11.78 16.64
C ALA A 122 1.91 -12.15 16.31
N PHE A 123 1.65 -12.69 15.11
CA PHE A 123 0.32 -13.18 14.72
C PHE A 123 0.04 -14.62 15.19
N ARG A 124 1.06 -15.36 15.64
CA ARG A 124 0.94 -16.74 16.14
C ARG A 124 0.72 -16.77 17.65
N THR A 125 1.28 -15.83 18.41
CA THR A 125 1.09 -15.70 19.87
C THR A 125 -0.31 -15.23 20.26
N THR A 126 -1.06 -14.53 19.40
CA THR A 126 -2.50 -14.24 19.63
C THR A 126 -3.40 -15.47 19.49
N ARG A 127 -2.84 -16.63 19.11
CA ARG A 127 -3.53 -17.91 18.97
C ARG A 127 -3.26 -18.88 20.13
N GLY A 128 -2.49 -18.46 21.14
CA GLY A 128 -2.15 -19.24 22.34
C GLY A 128 -2.89 -18.77 23.57
#